data_AF-A0A0Q9QYE9-F1
#
_entry.id   AF-A0A0Q9QYE9-F1
#
_cell.length_a   1.000
_cell.length_b   1.000
_cell.length_c   1.000
_cell.angle_alpha   90.00
_cell.angle_beta   90.00
_cell.angle_gamma   90.00
#
_symmetry.space_group_name_H-M   'P 1'
#
loop_
_entity.id
_entity.type
_entity.pdbx_description
1 polymer ?
#
loop_
_entity_poly.entity_id
_entity_poly.type
_entity_poly.pdbx_seq_one_letter_code
_entity_poly.pdbx_strand_id
1 'polypeptide(L)' 'MYNNPSSPMAAGLGSGALAYTGAGDIFWVGLAGFALLATGMAIARMVPRSEAVAEVPDSSGN' A
#
# COMPACT_ATOMS: atom_id res chain seq x y z
N MET A 1 24.00 6.44 23.83
CA MET A 1 24.12 5.06 23.32
C MET A 1 23.59 4.09 24.37
N TYR A 2 22.28 3.83 24.33
CA TYR A 2 21.68 2.69 25.01
C TYR A 2 21.34 1.69 23.92
N ASN A 3 22.20 0.69 23.74
CA ASN A 3 21.85 -0.50 22.98
C ASN A 3 20.74 -1.18 23.77
N ASN A 4 19.49 -0.89 23.39
CA ASN A 4 18.31 -1.43 24.03
C ASN A 4 17.93 -2.72 23.28
N PRO A 5 18.36 -3.91 23.75
CA PRO A 5 18.07 -5.18 23.09
C PRO A 5 16.57 -5.51 23.04
N SER A 6 15.73 -4.73 23.74
CA SER A 6 14.29 -4.91 23.72
C SER A 6 13.63 -4.50 22.39
N SER A 7 14.30 -3.72 21.52
CA SER A 7 13.75 -3.32 20.22
C SER A 7 13.75 -4.46 19.18
N PRO A 8 14.86 -5.19 18.93
CA PRO A 8 14.83 -6.35 18.04
C PRO A 8 14.07 -7.54 18.66
N MET A 9 14.01 -7.67 19.98
CA MET A 9 13.23 -8.75 20.62
C MET A 9 11.72 -8.51 20.53
N ALA A 10 11.22 -7.28 20.64
CA ALA A 10 9.80 -7.00 20.44
C ALA A 10 9.35 -7.25 18.99
N ALA A 11 10.18 -6.91 18.01
CA ALA A 11 9.95 -7.24 16.61
C ALA A 11 10.10 -8.76 16.35
N GLY A 12 11.08 -9.41 16.98
CA GLY A 12 11.37 -10.83 16.84
C GLY A 12 10.38 -11.76 17.54
N LEU A 13 9.68 -11.31 18.59
CA LEU A 13 8.63 -12.12 19.25
C LEU A 13 7.37 -12.25 18.39
N GLY A 14 6.94 -11.17 17.72
CA GLY A 14 5.81 -11.22 16.80
C GLY A 14 6.15 -11.99 15.52
N SER A 15 7.27 -11.65 14.87
CA SER A 15 7.70 -12.32 13.65
C SER A 15 8.17 -13.77 13.88
N GLY A 16 8.78 -14.06 15.03
CA GLY A 16 9.20 -15.40 15.42
C GLY A 16 8.02 -16.33 15.68
N ALA A 17 6.97 -15.86 16.37
CA ALA A 17 5.74 -16.64 16.57
C ALA A 17 5.04 -16.99 15.25
N LEU A 18 5.04 -16.06 14.28
CA LEU A 18 4.54 -16.30 12.92
C LEU A 18 5.43 -17.27 12.11
N ALA A 19 6.74 -17.32 12.37
CA ALA A 19 7.64 -18.29 11.75
C ALA A 19 7.45 -19.72 12.32
N TYR A 20 7.09 -19.86 13.60
CA TYR A 20 6.82 -21.15 14.24
C TYR A 20 5.57 -21.88 13.71
N THR A 21 4.61 -21.17 13.10
CA THR A 21 3.41 -21.79 12.50
C THR A 21 3.65 -22.28 11.07
N GLY A 22 4.85 -22.08 10.50
CA GLY A 22 5.21 -22.50 9.14
C GLY A 22 4.56 -21.67 8.03
N ALA A 23 3.74 -20.67 8.36
CA ALA A 23 3.01 -19.84 7.41
C ALA A 23 3.74 -18.53 7.02
N GLY A 24 5.01 -18.39 7.43
CA GLY A 24 5.77 -17.15 7.29
C GLY A 24 5.79 -16.58 5.88
N ASP A 25 6.19 -17.37 4.87
CA ASP A 25 6.37 -16.86 3.51
C ASP A 25 5.06 -16.38 2.88
N ILE A 26 3.98 -17.16 3.01
CA ILE A 26 2.67 -16.80 2.44
C ILE A 26 2.09 -15.58 3.17
N PHE A 27 2.26 -15.51 4.49
CA PHE A 27 1.84 -14.35 5.28
C PHE A 27 2.58 -13.08 4.87
N TRP A 28 3.91 -13.14 4.75
CA TRP A 28 4.72 -11.98 4.35
C TRP A 28 4.43 -11.54 2.91
N VAL A 29 4.24 -12.50 1.98
CA VAL A 29 3.84 -12.19 0.60
C VAL A 29 2.43 -11.58 0.56
N GLY A 30 1.48 -12.12 1.33
CA GLY A 30 0.12 -11.57 1.44
C GLY A 30 0.10 -10.18 2.04
N LEU A 31 0.86 -9.95 3.11
CA LEU A 31 1.03 -8.64 3.75
C LEU A 31 1.67 -7.63 2.79
N ALA A 32 2.72 -8.03 2.06
CA ALA A 32 3.38 -7.18 1.08
C ALA A 32 2.45 -6.82 -0.09
N GLY A 33 1.70 -7.80 -0.61
CA GLY A 33 0.69 -7.58 -1.64
C GLY A 33 -0.42 -6.64 -1.19
N PHE A 34 -0.93 -6.82 0.03
CA PHE A 34 -1.91 -5.93 0.63
C PHE A 34 -1.39 -4.50 0.79
N ALA A 35 -0.15 -4.33 1.27
CA ALA A 35 0.48 -3.03 1.41
C ALA A 35 0.64 -2.31 0.05
N LEU A 36 1.03 -3.04 -1.00
CA LEU A 36 1.10 -2.49 -2.36
C LEU A 36 -0.27 -2.09 -2.89
N LEU A 37 -1.31 -2.92 -2.68
CA LEU A 37 -2.68 -2.59 -3.08
C LEU A 37 -3.19 -1.33 -2.36
N ALA A 38 -2.99 -1.25 -1.05
CA ALA A 38 -3.37 -0.09 -0.25
C ALA A 38 -2.68 1.19 -0.75
N THR A 39 -1.40 1.08 -1.09
CA THR A 39 -0.63 2.19 -1.66
C THR A 39 -1.17 2.57 -3.05
N GLY A 40 -1.43 1.60 -3.92
CA GLY A 40 -2.02 1.83 -5.24
C GLY A 40 -3.38 2.53 -5.17
N MET A 41 -4.24 2.13 -4.24
CA MET A 41 -5.54 2.79 -4.00
C MET A 41 -5.39 4.19 -3.43
N ALA A 42 -4.41 4.41 -2.55
CA ALA A 42 -4.10 5.73 -2.03
C ALA A 42 -3.57 6.69 -3.10
N ILE A 43 -2.81 6.18 -4.08
CA ILE A 43 -2.34 6.97 -5.23
C ILE A 43 -3.48 7.22 -6.21
N ALA A 44 -4.32 6.22 -6.49
CA ALA A 44 -5.47 6.36 -7.39
C ALA A 44 -6.44 7.47 -6.95
N ARG A 45 -6.56 7.73 -5.64
CA ARG A 45 -7.36 8.86 -5.11
C ARG A 45 -6.74 10.23 -5.35
N MET A 46 -5.43 10.31 -5.62
CA MET A 46 -4.70 11.57 -5.87
C MET A 46 -4.72 11.98 -7.34
N VAL A 47 -5.12 11.08 -8.25
CA VAL A 47 -5.20 11.39 -9.68
C VAL A 47 -6.44 12.26 -9.92
N PRO A 48 -6.29 13.51 -10.39
CA PRO A 48 -7.43 14.30 -10.82
C PRO A 48 -8.08 13.57 -11.99
N ARG A 49 -9.34 13.14 -11.84
CA ARG A 49 -10.14 12.81 -13.02
C ARG A 49 -10.42 14.13 -13.72
N SER A 50 -9.65 14.42 -14.77
CA SER A 50 -10.06 15.38 -15.78
C SER A 50 -11.36 14.86 -16.36
N GLU A 51 -12.47 15.32 -15.80
CA GLU A 51 -13.72 15.39 -16.54
C GLU A 51 -13.34 16.16 -17.79
N ALA A 52 -13.19 15.42 -18.89
CA ALA A 52 -12.98 16.01 -20.20
C ALA A 52 -14.00 17.12 -20.27
N VAL A 53 -13.51 18.36 -20.35
CA VAL A 53 -14.30 19.51 -20.78
C VAL A 53 -15.12 18.96 -21.93
N ALA A 54 -16.42 18.75 -21.68
CA ALA A 54 -17.37 18.47 -22.73
C ALA A 54 -17.42 19.78 -23.49
N GLU A 55 -16.44 19.95 -24.37
CA GLU A 55 -16.37 21.04 -25.31
C GLU A 55 -17.63 20.86 -26.14
N VAL A 56 -18.66 21.63 -25.79
CA VAL A 56 -19.83 21.84 -26.61
C VAL A 56 -19.26 22.35 -27.93
N PRO A 57 -19.30 21.59 -29.03
CA PRO A 57 -18.93 22.14 -30.31
C PRO A 57 -19.96 23.23 -30.60
N ASP A 58 -19.52 24.49 -30.52
CA ASP A 58 -20.34 25.59 -31.01
C ASP A 58 -20.55 25.34 -32.51
N SER A 59 -21.84 25.21 -32.85
CA SER A 59 -22.35 25.08 -34.20
C SER A 59 -22.71 26.48 -34.71
N SER A 60 -21.73 27.38 -34.86
CA SER A 60 -21.98 28.67 -35.51
C SER A 60 -20.72 29.29 -36.15
N GLY A 61 -20.43 28.91 -37.39
CA GLY A 61 -19.39 29.56 -38.18
C GLY A 61 -19.49 29.29 -39.68
N ASN A 62 -20.30 30.12 -40.37
CA ASN A 62 -20.48 30.27 -41.83
C ASN A 62 -21.14 29.13 -42.61
#